data_AF-A0A5K1DXL2-F1
#
_entry.id   AF-A0A5K1DXL2-F1
#
_cell.length_a   1.000
_cell.length_b   1.000
_cell.length_c   1.000
_cell.angle_alpha   90.00
_cell.angle_beta   90.00
_cell.angle_gamma   90.00
#
_symmetry.space_group_name_H-M   'P 1'
#
loop_
_entity.id
_entity.type
_entity.pdbx_description
1 polymer ?
#
loop_
_entity_poly.entity_id
_entity_poly.type
_entity_poly.pdbx_seq_one_letter_code
_entity_poly.pdbx_strand_id
1 'polypeptide(L)'
;HLTSKSDVYSFGVVLLEMLTGRRSMDKSRPNGEHNLVEWARPYLGERRRFYRLVDPRLEGHFSIKGAQKAAQLAAHCLSRDPKARPLMSEVVDSLKPLINLKDMASSSYNFQAFQAERISAHLHARSSKGQTHASRNGPVRTLSNGAHASPHMRSPKGKQQ
;
A
#
# COMPACT_ATOMS: atom_id res chain seq x y z
N HIS A 1 8.49 -0.18 28.09
CA HIS A 1 9.65 -1.00 28.51
C HIS A 1 10.44 -1.43 27.29
N LEU A 2 11.74 -1.19 27.32
CA LEU A 2 12.71 -1.68 26.33
C LEU A 2 13.11 -3.12 26.72
N THR A 3 13.18 -4.02 25.74
CA THR A 3 13.54 -5.43 25.92
C THR A 3 14.26 -5.94 24.68
N SER A 4 14.98 -7.05 24.77
CA SER A 4 15.56 -7.69 23.57
C SER A 4 14.49 -8.00 22.51
N LYS A 5 13.24 -8.26 22.91
CA LYS A 5 12.12 -8.48 21.98
C LYS A 5 11.63 -7.18 21.30
N SER A 6 11.80 -6.01 21.90
CA SER A 6 11.56 -4.73 21.21
C SER A 6 12.67 -4.39 20.22
N ASP A 7 13.90 -4.81 20.50
CA ASP A 7 15.02 -4.66 19.57
C ASP A 7 14.81 -5.53 18.33
N VAL A 8 14.38 -6.80 18.52
CA VAL A 8 13.98 -7.69 17.41
C VAL A 8 12.85 -7.08 16.57
N TYR A 9 11.85 -6.47 17.19
CA TYR A 9 10.78 -5.80 16.45
C TYR A 9 11.32 -4.64 15.61
N SER A 10 12.16 -3.80 16.20
CA SER A 10 12.78 -2.65 15.52
C SER A 10 13.67 -3.11 14.36
N PHE A 11 14.43 -4.20 14.56
CA PHE A 11 15.17 -4.85 13.49
C PHE A 11 14.26 -5.32 12.35
N GLY A 12 13.11 -5.92 12.68
CA GLY A 12 12.10 -6.32 11.69
C GLY A 12 11.60 -5.15 10.84
N VAL A 13 11.43 -3.96 11.44
CA VAL A 13 11.08 -2.73 10.70
C VAL A 13 12.20 -2.36 9.74
N VAL A 14 13.46 -2.34 10.20
CA VAL A 14 14.62 -2.01 9.35
C VAL A 14 14.79 -3.01 8.20
N LEU A 15 14.62 -4.31 8.46
CA LEU A 15 14.67 -5.33 7.42
C LEU A 15 13.58 -5.09 6.35
N LEU A 16 12.40 -4.65 6.76
CA LEU A 16 11.33 -4.30 5.85
C LEU A 16 11.63 -3.01 5.06
N GLU A 17 12.26 -2.01 5.68
CA GLU A 17 12.74 -0.80 4.98
C GLU A 17 13.76 -1.17 3.89
N MET A 18 14.70 -2.07 4.19
CA MET A 18 15.69 -2.57 3.23
C MET A 18 15.04 -3.32 2.07
N LEU A 19 14.07 -4.20 2.34
CA LEU A 19 13.38 -4.98 1.31
C LEU A 19 12.54 -4.10 0.37
N THR A 20 11.96 -3.03 0.91
CA THR A 20 10.94 -2.23 0.21
C THR A 20 11.46 -0.90 -0.35
N GLY A 21 12.60 -0.42 0.14
CA GLY A 21 13.12 0.91 -0.17
C GLY A 21 12.27 2.05 0.39
N ARG A 22 11.33 1.73 1.29
CA ARG A 22 10.34 2.67 1.85
C ARG A 22 10.74 3.04 3.27
N ARG A 23 10.56 4.31 3.65
CA ARG A 23 10.62 4.74 5.06
C ARG A 23 9.53 4.06 5.90
N SER A 24 9.88 3.70 7.13
CA SER A 24 9.00 3.12 8.14
C SER A 24 7.79 3.99 8.47
N MET A 25 7.98 5.31 8.53
CA MET A 25 6.93 6.31 8.70
C MET A 25 7.02 7.38 7.60
N ASP A 26 5.95 7.57 6.83
CA ASP A 26 5.94 8.49 5.69
C ASP A 26 4.58 9.19 5.51
N LYS A 27 4.44 10.40 6.08
CA LYS A 27 3.18 11.17 6.08
C LYS A 27 2.77 11.73 4.71
N SER A 28 3.65 11.66 3.70
CA SER A 28 3.32 12.10 2.34
C SER A 28 2.61 11.04 1.51
N ARG A 29 2.42 9.82 2.05
CA ARG A 29 1.71 8.74 1.37
C ARG A 29 0.19 8.83 1.61
N PRO A 30 -0.62 8.07 0.86
CA PRO A 30 -2.06 7.98 1.15
C PRO A 30 -2.35 7.44 2.55
N ASN A 31 -3.54 7.76 3.06
CA ASN A 31 -4.04 7.20 4.32
C ASN A 31 -3.97 5.66 4.30
N GLY A 32 -3.46 5.07 5.38
CA GLY A 32 -3.21 3.64 5.49
C GLY A 32 -1.86 3.16 4.95
N GLU A 33 -1.08 4.03 4.30
CA GLU A 33 0.29 3.73 3.84
C GLU A 33 1.39 4.46 4.63
N HIS A 34 1.02 5.28 5.61
CA HIS A 34 1.96 6.04 6.41
C HIS A 34 2.88 5.13 7.23
N ASN A 35 2.33 4.08 7.81
CA ASN A 35 3.08 3.08 8.57
C ASN A 35 3.44 1.90 7.65
N LEU A 36 4.74 1.67 7.48
CA LEU A 36 5.24 0.63 6.59
C LEU A 36 4.79 -0.78 7.02
N VAL A 37 4.77 -1.07 8.32
CA VAL A 37 4.38 -2.37 8.86
C VAL A 37 2.91 -2.66 8.57
N GLU A 38 2.04 -1.67 8.78
CA GLU A 38 0.61 -1.79 8.50
C GLU A 38 0.35 -2.02 7.01
N TRP A 39 1.00 -1.23 6.16
CA TRP A 39 0.93 -1.39 4.70
C TRP A 39 1.45 -2.75 4.22
N ALA A 40 2.56 -3.24 4.79
CA ALA A 40 3.21 -4.46 4.34
C ALA A 40 2.51 -5.74 4.80
N ARG A 41 1.79 -5.70 5.92
CA ARG A 41 1.13 -6.85 6.55
C ARG A 41 0.34 -7.77 5.59
N PRO A 42 -0.51 -7.28 4.66
CA PRO A 42 -1.22 -8.14 3.70
C PRO A 42 -0.31 -8.87 2.70
N TYR A 43 0.92 -8.42 2.51
CA TYR A 43 1.87 -9.00 1.54
C TYR A 43 2.85 -9.99 2.20
N LEU A 44 3.12 -9.82 3.50
CA LEU A 44 4.08 -10.63 4.26
C LEU A 44 3.66 -12.10 4.45
N GLY A 45 2.39 -12.43 4.23
CA GLY A 45 1.85 -13.79 4.34
C GLY A 45 1.74 -14.56 3.01
N GLU A 46 1.93 -13.91 1.86
CA GLU A 46 1.56 -14.51 0.56
C GLU A 46 2.72 -14.56 -0.43
N ARG A 47 3.18 -15.78 -0.76
CA ARG A 47 4.35 -16.05 -1.63
C ARG A 47 4.30 -15.40 -3.00
N ARG A 48 3.13 -15.14 -3.57
CA ARG A 48 3.00 -14.48 -4.88
C ARG A 48 2.99 -12.96 -4.77
N ARG A 49 2.48 -12.42 -3.66
CA ARG A 49 2.33 -10.98 -3.48
C ARG A 49 3.59 -10.30 -2.97
N PHE A 50 4.60 -11.05 -2.52
CA PHE A 50 5.85 -10.48 -2.03
C PHE A 50 6.56 -9.61 -3.08
N TYR A 51 6.40 -9.87 -4.39
CA TYR A 51 6.99 -9.02 -5.43
C TYR A 51 6.50 -7.57 -5.38
N ARG A 52 5.31 -7.31 -4.80
CA ARG A 52 4.80 -5.95 -4.55
C ARG A 52 5.53 -5.24 -3.41
N LEU A 53 6.14 -5.99 -2.49
CA LEU A 53 6.96 -5.43 -1.42
C LEU A 53 8.34 -5.03 -1.92
N VAL A 54 8.94 -5.82 -2.81
CA VAL A 54 10.35 -5.63 -3.19
C VAL A 54 10.56 -4.27 -3.84
N ASP A 55 11.64 -3.59 -3.43
CA ASP A 55 12.04 -2.28 -3.98
C ASP A 55 12.20 -2.39 -5.50
N PRO A 56 11.40 -1.65 -6.29
CA PRO A 56 11.50 -1.69 -7.75
C PRO A 56 12.87 -1.25 -8.28
N ARG A 57 13.64 -0.47 -7.50
CA ARG A 57 14.99 -0.01 -7.87
C ARG A 57 16.04 -1.13 -7.83
N LEU A 58 15.71 -2.30 -7.31
CA LEU A 58 16.58 -3.47 -7.41
C LEU A 58 16.58 -4.07 -8.82
N GLU A 59 15.59 -3.76 -9.67
CA GLU A 59 15.56 -4.14 -11.09
C GLU A 59 15.78 -5.65 -11.34
N GLY A 60 15.35 -6.50 -10.41
CA GLY A 60 15.53 -7.96 -10.50
C GLY A 60 16.89 -8.49 -10.02
N HIS A 61 17.79 -7.63 -9.55
CA HIS A 61 19.09 -7.97 -8.97
C HIS A 61 18.96 -8.41 -7.51
N PHE A 62 18.13 -9.42 -7.26
CA PHE A 62 17.95 -10.03 -5.96
C PHE A 62 17.60 -11.52 -6.11
N SER A 63 17.95 -12.33 -5.12
CA SER A 63 17.50 -13.72 -5.04
C SER A 63 16.02 -13.76 -4.68
N ILE A 64 15.21 -14.46 -5.48
CA ILE A 64 13.76 -14.64 -5.20
C ILE A 64 13.57 -15.35 -3.87
N LYS A 65 14.24 -16.48 -3.66
CA LYS A 65 14.18 -17.26 -2.42
C LYS A 65 14.72 -16.47 -1.23
N GLY A 66 15.79 -15.70 -1.44
CA GLY A 66 16.40 -14.84 -0.43
C GLY A 66 15.43 -13.77 0.05
N ALA A 67 14.85 -13.01 -0.88
CA ALA A 67 13.86 -11.98 -0.59
C ALA A 67 12.60 -12.55 0.08
N GLN A 68 12.11 -13.72 -0.36
CA GLN A 68 10.98 -14.39 0.28
C GLN A 68 11.28 -14.79 1.73
N LYS A 69 12.44 -15.40 1.99
CA LYS A 69 12.85 -15.78 3.35
C LYS A 69 13.07 -14.55 4.25
N ALA A 70 13.68 -13.49 3.72
CA ALA A 70 13.85 -12.24 4.44
C ALA A 70 12.50 -11.59 4.80
N ALA A 71 11.52 -11.60 3.88
CA ALA A 71 10.18 -11.10 4.15
C ALA A 71 9.45 -11.92 5.24
N GLN A 72 9.58 -13.26 5.20
CA GLN A 72 9.04 -14.13 6.25
C GLN A 72 9.69 -13.85 7.62
N LEU A 73 11.03 -13.68 7.64
CA LEU A 73 11.75 -13.34 8.86
C LEU A 73 11.31 -11.98 9.42
N ALA A 74 11.14 -10.98 8.56
CA ALA A 74 10.58 -9.68 8.95
C ALA A 74 9.18 -9.84 9.56
N ALA A 75 8.32 -10.69 8.97
CA ALA A 75 6.99 -10.96 9.49
C ALA A 75 7.02 -11.56 10.92
N HIS A 76 7.94 -12.49 11.19
CA HIS A 76 8.14 -13.07 12.53
C HIS A 76 8.66 -12.04 13.53
N CYS A 77 9.65 -11.22 13.13
CA CYS A 77 10.17 -10.14 13.97
C CYS A 77 9.09 -9.10 14.32
N LEU A 78 8.19 -8.81 13.37
CA LEU A 78 7.10 -7.86 13.49
C LEU A 78 5.83 -8.45 14.15
N SER A 79 5.92 -9.64 14.76
CA SER A 79 4.80 -10.22 15.48
C SER A 79 4.31 -9.29 16.61
N ARG A 80 2.99 -9.18 16.74
CA ARG A 80 2.36 -8.44 17.84
C ARG A 80 2.62 -9.11 19.17
N ASP A 81 2.71 -10.43 19.19
CA ASP A 81 3.11 -11.21 20.37
C ASP A 81 4.66 -11.21 20.49
N PRO A 82 5.25 -10.62 21.54
CA PRO A 82 6.70 -10.64 21.75
C PRO A 82 7.27 -12.04 21.94
N LYS A 83 6.48 -13.02 22.41
CA LYS A 83 6.94 -14.39 22.62
C LYS A 83 7.18 -15.10 21.29
N ALA A 84 6.33 -14.85 20.29
CA ALA A 84 6.47 -15.38 18.93
C ALA A 84 7.62 -14.77 18.11
N ARG A 85 8.23 -13.67 18.56
CA ARG A 85 9.40 -13.09 17.87
C ARG A 85 10.64 -13.98 18.09
N PRO A 86 11.50 -14.17 17.09
CA PRO A 86 12.72 -14.97 17.24
C PRO A 86 13.73 -14.30 18.19
N LEU A 87 14.76 -15.04 18.58
CA LEU A 87 15.98 -14.51 19.16
C LEU A 87 16.85 -13.86 18.08
N MET A 88 17.69 -12.88 18.43
CA MET A 88 18.61 -12.29 17.46
C MET A 88 19.62 -13.29 16.88
N SER A 89 19.98 -14.34 17.63
CA SER A 89 20.78 -15.45 17.11
C SER A 89 20.07 -16.18 15.97
N GLU A 90 18.78 -16.51 16.14
CA GLU A 90 17.96 -17.16 15.13
C GLU A 90 17.74 -16.26 13.89
N VAL A 91 17.64 -14.94 14.08
CA VAL A 91 17.60 -13.96 13.00
C VAL A 91 18.87 -14.05 12.16
N VAL A 92 20.05 -14.03 12.80
CA VAL A 92 21.33 -14.13 12.13
C VAL A 92 21.47 -15.46 11.38
N ASP A 93 21.09 -16.58 12.02
CA ASP A 93 21.17 -17.90 11.41
C ASP A 93 20.21 -18.06 10.22
N SER A 94 19.07 -17.35 10.25
CA SER A 94 18.14 -17.28 9.12
C SER A 94 18.69 -16.46 7.94
N LEU A 95 19.45 -15.39 8.22
CA LEU A 95 19.97 -14.46 7.20
C LEU A 95 21.27 -14.94 6.54
N LYS A 96 22.20 -15.51 7.30
CA LYS A 96 23.49 -16.01 6.81
C LYS A 96 23.40 -16.83 5.50
N PRO A 97 22.54 -17.86 5.38
CA PRO A 97 22.49 -18.67 4.17
C PRO A 97 21.92 -17.94 2.95
N LEU A 98 21.23 -16.80 3.13
CA LEU A 98 20.56 -16.09 2.03
C LEU A 98 21.57 -15.42 1.09
N ILE A 99 22.75 -15.05 1.60
CA ILE A 99 23.81 -14.36 0.86
C ILE A 99 24.34 -15.22 -0.31
N ASN A 100 24.27 -16.55 -0.16
CA ASN A 100 24.81 -17.50 -1.13
C ASN A 100 23.78 -17.98 -2.17
N LEU A 101 22.56 -17.43 -2.16
CA LEU A 101 21.51 -17.83 -3.10
C LEU A 101 21.73 -17.16 -4.47
N LYS A 102 21.65 -17.97 -5.54
CA LYS A 102 21.95 -17.55 -6.92
C LYS A 102 20.73 -17.47 -7.84
N ASP A 103 19.52 -17.58 -7.29
CA ASP A 103 18.25 -17.54 -8.04
C ASP A 103 17.79 -16.09 -8.31
N MET A 104 18.53 -15.40 -9.17
CA MET A 104 18.26 -14.00 -9.50
C MET A 104 16.91 -13.80 -10.18
N ALA A 105 16.16 -12.81 -9.71
CA ALA A 105 14.82 -12.52 -10.20
C ALA A 105 14.78 -12.07 -11.67
N SER A 106 15.83 -11.40 -12.16
CA SER A 106 15.98 -11.00 -13.57
C SER A 106 15.84 -12.17 -14.56
N SER A 107 16.27 -13.38 -14.15
CA SER A 107 16.17 -14.61 -14.92
C SER A 107 14.82 -15.34 -14.81
N SER A 108 13.90 -14.84 -13.98
CA SER A 108 12.63 -15.52 -13.69
C SER A 108 11.46 -14.95 -14.50
N TYR A 109 10.78 -15.81 -15.24
CA TYR A 109 9.53 -15.47 -15.94
C TYR A 109 8.45 -14.91 -15.01
N ASN A 110 8.34 -15.43 -13.78
CA ASN A 110 7.34 -14.95 -12.82
C ASN A 110 7.57 -13.49 -12.44
N PHE A 111 8.83 -13.09 -12.28
CA PHE A 111 9.18 -11.71 -11.97
C PHE A 111 8.95 -10.79 -13.18
N GLN A 112 9.31 -11.24 -14.38
CA GLN A 112 9.07 -10.50 -15.62
C GLN A 112 7.58 -10.25 -15.86
N ALA A 113 6.74 -11.28 -15.69
CA ALA A 113 5.28 -11.14 -15.80
C ALA A 113 4.71 -10.13 -14.79
N PHE A 114 5.18 -10.18 -13.53
CA PHE A 114 4.79 -9.23 -12.50
C PHE A 114 5.24 -7.79 -12.82
N GLN A 115 6.45 -7.61 -13.34
CA GLN A 115 6.95 -6.30 -13.76
C GLN A 115 6.11 -5.73 -14.92
N ALA A 116 5.74 -6.55 -15.89
CA ALA A 116 4.85 -6.13 -16.98
C ALA A 116 3.47 -5.68 -16.47
N GLU A 117 2.88 -6.41 -15.53
CA GLU A 117 1.62 -6.03 -14.87
C GLU A 117 1.74 -4.68 -14.15
N ARG A 118 2.84 -4.45 -13.42
CA ARG A 118 3.10 -3.15 -12.75
C ARG A 118 3.22 -2.00 -13.73
N ILE A 119 3.93 -2.19 -14.85
CA ILE A 119 4.09 -1.17 -15.89
C ILE A 119 2.72 -0.83 -16.50
N SER A 120 1.93 -1.86 -16.83
CA SER A 120 0.58 -1.68 -17.36
C SER A 120 -0.32 -0.87 -16.40
N ALA A 121 -0.34 -1.24 -15.12
CA ALA A 121 -1.12 -0.53 -14.10
C ALA A 121 -0.71 0.95 -13.96
N HIS A 122 0.59 1.26 -14.08
CA HIS A 122 1.08 2.63 -14.00
C HIS A 122 0.66 3.46 -15.24
N LEU A 123 0.68 2.88 -16.44
CA LEU A 123 0.22 3.52 -17.66
C LEU A 123 -1.28 3.85 -17.60
N HIS A 124 -2.09 2.92 -17.10
CA HIS A 124 -3.53 3.16 -16.89
C HIS A 124 -3.79 4.29 -15.88
N ALA A 125 -3.02 4.38 -14.79
CA ALA A 125 -3.16 5.43 -13.79
C ALA A 125 -2.75 6.84 -14.29
N ARG A 126 -1.90 6.93 -15.32
CA ARG A 126 -1.54 8.21 -15.96
C ARG A 126 -2.61 8.66 -16.95
N SER A 127 -3.24 7.73 -17.68
CA SER A 127 -4.32 8.04 -18.62
C SER A 127 -5.56 8.60 -17.92
N SER A 128 -5.92 8.06 -16.74
CA SER A 128 -7.07 8.53 -15.97
C SER A 128 -6.90 9.92 -15.33
N LYS A 129 -5.66 10.42 -15.19
CA LYS A 129 -5.38 11.80 -14.71
C LYS A 129 -5.36 12.85 -15.84
N GLY A 130 -5.60 12.47 -17.09
CA GLY A 130 -5.59 13.37 -18.26
C GLY A 130 -6.94 14.01 -18.63
N GLN A 131 -8.06 13.67 -17.97
CA GLN A 131 -9.37 14.26 -18.25
C GLN A 131 -9.93 15.02 -17.05
N THR A 132 -9.31 16.15 -16.69
CA THR A 132 -9.96 17.19 -15.90
C THR A 132 -9.40 18.53 -16.31
N HIS A 133 -10.12 19.24 -17.19
CA HIS A 133 -10.29 20.70 -17.25
C HIS A 133 -10.79 21.12 -18.65
N ALA A 134 -12.11 21.07 -18.85
CA ALA A 134 -12.80 21.90 -19.83
C ALA A 134 -14.30 21.98 -19.50
N SER A 135 -14.68 22.78 -18.50
CA SER A 135 -16.03 23.35 -18.47
C SER A 135 -16.13 24.51 -17.50
N ARG A 136 -15.93 25.73 -17.99
CA ARG A 136 -16.71 26.89 -17.53
C ARG A 136 -16.51 28.05 -18.50
N ASN A 137 -17.54 28.31 -19.31
CA ASN A 137 -18.02 29.64 -19.66
C ASN A 137 -19.33 29.46 -20.44
N GLY A 138 -20.45 29.56 -19.71
CA GLY A 138 -21.78 29.67 -20.31
C GLY A 138 -22.09 31.13 -20.64
N PRO A 139 -22.89 31.42 -21.69
CA PRO A 139 -23.32 32.78 -21.98
C PRO A 139 -24.59 33.15 -21.19
N VAL A 140 -24.62 34.39 -20.71
CA VAL A 140 -25.77 35.06 -20.09
C VAL A 140 -26.78 35.47 -21.15
N ARG A 141 -28.09 35.23 -20.92
CA ARG A 141 -29.19 36.00 -21.50
C ARG A 141 -30.39 36.10 -20.54
N THR A 142 -31.01 37.27 -20.55
CA THR A 142 -31.99 37.84 -19.61
C THR A 142 -33.41 37.91 -20.23
N LEU A 143 -34.45 38.09 -19.38
CA LEU A 143 -35.83 38.61 -19.63
C LEU A 143 -36.84 37.61 -20.26
N SER A 144 -38.14 37.53 -19.95
CA SER A 144 -39.11 38.39 -19.24
C SER A 144 -40.48 37.69 -19.02
N ASN A 145 -41.19 38.08 -17.94
CA ASN A 145 -42.65 38.21 -17.66
C ASN A 145 -43.75 37.29 -18.27
N GLY A 146 -44.69 36.89 -17.40
CA GLY A 146 -46.09 36.56 -17.74
C GLY A 146 -46.91 36.05 -16.54
N ALA A 147 -48.03 36.70 -16.23
CA ALA A 147 -48.82 36.61 -14.99
C ALA A 147 -50.06 35.68 -15.04
N HIS A 148 -50.79 35.62 -13.91
CA HIS A 148 -52.15 35.06 -13.64
C HIS A 148 -52.22 33.55 -13.29
N ALA A 149 -52.96 33.05 -12.29
CA ALA A 149 -53.84 33.61 -11.26
C ALA A 149 -54.03 32.57 -10.12
N SER A 150 -54.32 33.03 -8.89
CA SER A 150 -54.92 32.27 -7.76
C SER A 150 -56.46 32.45 -7.81
N PRO A 151 -57.38 31.80 -7.02
CA PRO A 151 -57.18 31.31 -5.63
C PRO A 151 -58.01 30.09 -5.12
N HIS A 152 -57.71 29.71 -3.86
CA HIS A 152 -58.61 29.12 -2.83
C HIS A 152 -58.95 27.60 -2.93
N MET A 153 -58.99 26.76 -1.88
CA MET A 153 -59.41 26.90 -0.47
C MET A 153 -58.81 25.79 0.45
N ARG A 154 -58.61 26.18 1.73
CA ARG A 154 -58.85 25.43 3.01
C ARG A 154 -57.96 24.25 3.47
N SER A 155 -57.18 24.52 4.53
CA SER A 155 -56.90 23.60 5.65
C SER A 155 -58.13 23.46 6.58
N PRO A 156 -58.18 22.52 7.56
CA PRO A 156 -57.42 22.68 8.81
C PRO A 156 -56.87 21.40 9.50
N LYS A 157 -55.84 21.70 10.31
CA LYS A 157 -55.20 21.04 11.46
C LYS A 157 -55.98 19.94 12.23
N GLY A 158 -55.19 18.97 12.72
CA GLY A 158 -55.43 18.22 13.97
C GLY A 158 -54.11 17.92 14.67
N LYS A 159 -53.98 18.37 15.93
CA LYS A 159 -52.86 18.17 16.87
C LYS A 159 -53.15 16.99 17.80
N GLN A 160 -52.14 16.67 18.62
CA GLN A 160 -52.17 15.94 19.91
C GLN A 160 -52.14 14.41 19.79
N GLN A 161 -51.32 13.68 20.54
CA GLN A 161 -50.53 14.00 21.73
C GLN A 161 -49.36 13.02 21.84
#